data_AF-A0A352PVX3-F1
#
_entry.id   AF-A0A352PVX3-F1
#
_cell.length_a   1.000
_cell.length_b   1.000
_cell.length_c   1.000
_cell.angle_alpha   90.00
_cell.angle_beta   90.00
_cell.angle_gamma   90.00
#
_symmetry.space_group_name_H-M   'P 1'
#
loop_
_entity.id
_entity.type
_entity.pdbx_description
1 polymer ?
#
loop_
_entity_poly.entity_id
_entity_poly.type
_entity_poly.pdbx_seq_one_letter_code
_entity_poly.pdbx_strand_id
1 'polypeptide(L)'
;MRFDRLHIPAFGPFTNLDLMFPALGGDLHVIYGSNEAGKSSLLRAFRDLLFGIHGQSPDNFLHDYKELRIKGEVINRAGEKFTFQRRKGNKNTLLDADGNPLPDNALIPFLGSVDKEYFSAMFGLGTRELREGAEQLLRGKGDIGNALFSASMGGTPVQLVLAALTEESDRLFKGQTKTNVSIRPASTKHKELLHQSRDAAVKPEAWEKIEKDLAAAEEIKAKLEGEISAFIRDLEWISRCEDALPTVGRLGEEMRKLEVLPLLPDVSSDFVERARAARKAAIEAHAEVNRLTSQIAKLEEQLAGCQTSPALLAEADAIDRLHQNLGVYQDRKNSLTDLETELAGLEATLRAGMQNLALTGSFSALETLRLNSAVRLAYEEAANDLQKALDERGKSIEKTDNLKTQIKTLETQLRALPETDLINLRDALSVAAGATDANKTLSASLTEVKRLTHEAKARHQELTGAPNDLDATGSLSVPAKATIRRIGEAMEGINRDIRSEETKILEGKKRIDSLQAELGRMQRRGELPSEQALRKAREHRDHGWSLVLAEWKGNGSKEEFVPGTPLEEAFPKTIVQADDIA
;
A
#
# COMPACT_ATOMS: atom_id res chain seq x y z
N MET A 1 -27.53 -34.34 -92.64
CA MET A 1 -26.37 -34.46 -93.54
C MET A 1 -25.91 -35.89 -93.55
N ARG A 2 -25.55 -36.44 -94.72
CA ARG A 2 -24.90 -37.74 -94.90
C ARG A 2 -23.61 -37.56 -95.68
N PHE A 3 -22.55 -38.30 -95.33
CA PHE A 3 -21.34 -38.39 -96.15
C PHE A 3 -21.51 -39.48 -97.21
N ASP A 4 -21.29 -39.15 -98.49
CA ASP A 4 -21.29 -40.12 -99.59
C ASP A 4 -19.85 -40.61 -99.89
N ARG A 5 -18.86 -39.72 -99.75
CA ARG A 5 -17.45 -40.04 -100.00
C ARG A 5 -16.53 -39.15 -99.16
N LEU A 6 -15.42 -39.72 -98.70
CA LEU A 6 -14.31 -39.00 -98.07
C LEU A 6 -13.03 -39.38 -98.81
N HIS A 7 -12.37 -38.39 -99.42
CA HIS A 7 -11.09 -38.57 -100.09
C HIS A 7 -10.03 -37.72 -99.39
N ILE A 8 -8.94 -38.35 -98.96
CA ILE A 8 -7.84 -37.73 -98.23
C ILE A 8 -6.58 -37.83 -99.08
N PRO A 9 -6.28 -36.81 -99.92
CA PRO A 9 -5.01 -36.73 -100.64
C PRO A 9 -3.80 -36.82 -99.70
N ALA A 10 -3.81 -36.05 -98.61
CA ALA A 10 -2.75 -36.02 -97.60
C ALA A 10 -3.31 -35.45 -96.28
N PHE A 11 -3.37 -36.25 -95.22
CA PHE A 11 -3.72 -35.80 -93.86
C PHE A 11 -3.33 -36.83 -92.81
N GLY A 12 -2.54 -36.43 -91.80
CA GLY A 12 -2.10 -37.33 -90.74
C GLY A 12 -1.36 -38.56 -91.32
N PRO A 13 -1.83 -39.79 -91.06
CA PRO A 13 -1.18 -41.01 -91.54
C PRO A 13 -1.60 -41.41 -92.96
N PHE A 14 -2.51 -40.66 -93.59
CA PHE A 14 -3.17 -41.07 -94.83
C PHE A 14 -2.58 -40.39 -96.06
N THR A 15 -2.08 -41.20 -96.98
CA THR A 15 -1.68 -40.81 -98.34
C THR A 15 -2.71 -41.34 -99.34
N ASN A 16 -3.44 -40.46 -100.00
CA ASN A 16 -4.44 -40.77 -101.03
C ASN A 16 -5.49 -41.83 -100.60
N LEU A 17 -6.01 -41.71 -99.37
CA LEU A 17 -7.08 -42.59 -98.88
C LEU A 17 -8.41 -42.19 -99.52
N ASP A 18 -9.18 -43.17 -100.01
CA ASP A 18 -10.49 -42.94 -100.61
C ASP A 18 -11.53 -43.88 -100.00
N LEU A 19 -12.55 -43.30 -99.37
CA LEU A 19 -13.63 -44.03 -98.69
C LEU A 19 -14.96 -43.65 -99.29
N MET A 20 -15.72 -44.63 -99.76
CA MET A 20 -17.08 -44.47 -100.28
C MET A 20 -18.09 -45.06 -99.29
N PHE A 21 -19.18 -44.34 -99.04
CA PHE A 21 -20.24 -44.71 -98.10
C PHE A 21 -21.57 -44.92 -98.87
N PRO A 22 -21.81 -46.12 -99.43
CA PRO A 22 -23.01 -46.39 -100.21
C PRO A 22 -24.26 -46.44 -99.32
N ALA A 23 -25.39 -45.98 -99.86
CA ALA A 23 -26.68 -46.02 -99.18
C ALA A 23 -27.18 -47.48 -99.04
N LEU A 24 -27.26 -47.99 -97.81
CA LEU A 24 -27.77 -49.33 -97.49
C LEU A 24 -29.03 -49.23 -96.61
N GLY A 25 -29.82 -50.30 -96.52
CA GLY A 25 -31.08 -50.35 -95.74
C GLY A 25 -30.93 -50.10 -94.23
N GLY A 26 -29.69 -50.16 -93.71
CA GLY A 26 -29.27 -49.56 -92.45
C GLY A 26 -27.96 -48.81 -92.69
N ASP A 27 -27.97 -47.48 -92.53
CA ASP A 27 -26.84 -46.60 -92.87
C ASP A 27 -25.77 -46.59 -91.76
N LEU A 28 -25.24 -47.78 -91.47
CA LEU A 28 -24.20 -48.02 -90.46
C LEU A 28 -22.92 -48.49 -91.14
N HIS A 29 -21.86 -47.70 -91.02
CA HIS A 29 -20.53 -48.00 -91.56
C HIS A 29 -19.55 -48.27 -90.41
N VAL A 30 -18.91 -49.44 -90.42
CA VAL A 30 -17.94 -49.83 -89.39
C VAL A 30 -16.53 -49.81 -89.98
N ILE A 31 -15.69 -48.91 -89.48
CA ILE A 31 -14.28 -48.80 -89.88
C ILE A 31 -13.43 -49.43 -88.78
N TYR A 32 -12.72 -50.52 -89.10
CA TYR A 32 -11.90 -51.28 -88.15
C TYR A 32 -10.46 -51.44 -88.67
N GLY A 33 -9.53 -51.72 -87.75
CA GLY A 33 -8.11 -51.89 -88.03
C GLY A 33 -7.32 -52.04 -86.73
N SER A 34 -6.04 -52.39 -86.83
CA SER A 34 -5.14 -52.50 -85.67
C SER A 34 -5.04 -51.19 -84.88
N ASN A 35 -4.46 -51.25 -83.67
CA ASN A 35 -4.06 -50.03 -82.97
C ASN A 35 -3.07 -49.24 -83.85
N GLU A 36 -3.14 -47.91 -83.77
CA GLU A 36 -2.31 -46.98 -84.58
C GLU A 36 -2.60 -46.95 -86.09
N ALA A 37 -3.58 -47.71 -86.59
CA ALA A 37 -4.00 -47.69 -88.00
C ALA A 37 -4.71 -46.39 -88.45
N GLY A 38 -4.72 -45.33 -87.63
CA GLY A 38 -5.26 -44.02 -87.98
C GLY A 38 -6.75 -43.80 -87.71
N LYS A 39 -7.47 -44.69 -87.02
CA LYS A 39 -8.92 -44.56 -86.73
C LYS A 39 -9.29 -43.22 -86.07
N SER A 40 -8.54 -42.79 -85.05
CA SER A 40 -8.75 -41.50 -84.39
C SER A 40 -8.39 -40.32 -85.29
N SER A 41 -7.37 -40.48 -86.16
CA SER A 41 -6.99 -39.48 -87.17
C SER A 41 -8.07 -39.32 -88.24
N LEU A 42 -8.79 -40.39 -88.57
CA LEU A 42 -9.91 -40.37 -89.50
C LEU A 42 -11.11 -39.59 -88.93
N LEU A 43 -11.41 -39.78 -87.65
CA LEU A 43 -12.43 -38.97 -86.96
C LEU A 43 -12.06 -37.48 -86.93
N ARG A 44 -10.78 -37.16 -86.72
CA ARG A 44 -10.27 -35.78 -86.86
C ARG A 44 -10.43 -35.26 -88.29
N ALA A 45 -10.19 -36.08 -89.31
CA ALA A 45 -10.36 -35.68 -90.70
C ALA A 45 -11.81 -35.32 -91.02
N PHE A 46 -12.80 -36.08 -90.52
CA PHE A 46 -14.22 -35.72 -90.67
C PHE A 46 -14.56 -34.39 -90.01
N ARG A 47 -14.09 -34.16 -88.78
CA ARG A 47 -14.30 -32.89 -88.08
C ARG A 47 -13.64 -31.72 -88.80
N ASP A 48 -12.38 -31.88 -89.21
CA ASP A 48 -11.58 -30.83 -89.82
C ASP A 48 -12.02 -30.54 -91.26
N LEU A 49 -12.64 -31.51 -91.95
CA LEU A 49 -13.33 -31.28 -93.22
C LEU A 49 -14.50 -30.30 -93.05
N LEU A 50 -15.34 -30.51 -92.02
CA LEU A 50 -16.53 -29.68 -91.77
C LEU A 50 -16.17 -28.29 -91.23
N PHE A 51 -15.28 -28.20 -90.24
CA PHE A 51 -15.03 -26.97 -89.48
C PHE A 51 -13.67 -26.32 -89.75
N GLY A 52 -12.83 -26.95 -90.59
CA GLY A 52 -11.50 -26.45 -90.93
C GLY A 52 -10.36 -27.13 -90.17
N ILE A 53 -9.24 -27.29 -90.87
CA ILE A 53 -7.97 -27.78 -90.30
C ILE A 53 -7.30 -26.63 -89.55
N HIS A 54 -7.07 -26.79 -88.24
CA HIS A 54 -6.47 -25.75 -87.41
C HIS A 54 -5.02 -25.46 -87.83
N GLY A 55 -4.62 -24.18 -87.83
CA GLY A 55 -3.25 -23.72 -88.06
C GLY A 55 -2.14 -24.43 -87.25
N GLN A 56 -2.43 -24.92 -86.05
CA GLN A 56 -1.51 -25.69 -85.18
C GLN A 56 -1.80 -27.21 -85.17
N SER A 57 -2.45 -27.76 -86.21
CA SER A 57 -2.80 -29.18 -86.24
C SER A 57 -1.57 -30.09 -86.10
N PRO A 58 -1.58 -31.09 -85.20
CA PRO A 58 -0.49 -32.07 -85.02
C PRO A 58 -0.46 -33.14 -86.11
N ASP A 59 -1.35 -33.09 -87.12
CA ASP A 59 -1.50 -34.10 -88.17
C ASP A 59 -0.54 -33.88 -89.38
N ASN A 60 0.65 -33.29 -89.16
CA ASN A 60 1.67 -33.01 -90.19
C ASN A 60 2.90 -33.95 -90.14
N PHE A 61 2.77 -35.09 -89.48
CA PHE A 61 3.91 -35.97 -89.21
C PHE A 61 4.44 -36.70 -90.45
N LEU A 62 3.60 -36.95 -91.46
CA LEU A 62 4.00 -37.61 -92.72
C LEU A 62 4.01 -36.65 -93.94
N HIS A 63 3.17 -35.62 -93.92
CA HIS A 63 2.96 -34.69 -95.03
C HIS A 63 3.25 -33.24 -94.62
N ASP A 64 3.84 -32.44 -95.51
CA ASP A 64 4.06 -31.03 -95.27
C ASP A 64 2.71 -30.30 -95.09
N TYR A 65 2.69 -29.28 -94.24
CA TYR A 65 1.52 -28.44 -93.99
C TYR A 65 0.87 -27.87 -95.26
N LYS A 66 1.63 -27.62 -96.33
CA LYS A 66 1.09 -27.11 -97.61
C LYS A 66 0.33 -28.18 -98.40
N GLU A 67 0.59 -29.44 -98.14
CA GLU A 67 0.00 -30.58 -98.84
C GLU A 67 -1.28 -31.09 -98.16
N LEU A 68 -1.53 -30.70 -96.90
CA LEU A 68 -2.69 -31.14 -96.13
C LEU A 68 -4.01 -30.73 -96.80
N ARG A 69 -4.73 -31.73 -97.31
CA ARG A 69 -6.02 -31.57 -98.00
C ARG A 69 -6.95 -32.73 -97.66
N ILE A 70 -8.21 -32.40 -97.45
CA ILE A 70 -9.31 -33.36 -97.24
C ILE A 70 -10.43 -32.98 -98.18
N LYS A 71 -10.97 -33.93 -98.94
CA LYS A 71 -12.13 -33.74 -99.82
C LYS A 71 -13.30 -34.58 -99.31
N GLY A 72 -14.51 -34.07 -99.47
CA GLY A 72 -15.71 -34.80 -99.09
C GLY A 72 -16.88 -34.49 -99.99
N GLU A 73 -17.77 -35.48 -100.08
CA GLU A 73 -19.06 -35.38 -100.74
C GLU A 73 -20.14 -35.60 -99.68
N VAL A 74 -21.04 -34.64 -99.52
CA VAL A 74 -22.15 -34.70 -98.56
C VAL A 74 -23.49 -34.46 -99.22
N ILE A 75 -24.54 -35.03 -98.62
CA ILE A 75 -25.94 -34.82 -99.03
C ILE A 75 -26.75 -34.24 -97.87
N ASN A 76 -27.58 -33.24 -98.13
CA ASN A 76 -28.53 -32.70 -97.16
C ASN A 76 -29.87 -33.46 -97.16
N ARG A 77 -30.82 -33.06 -96.30
CA ARG A 77 -32.16 -33.69 -96.25
C ARG A 77 -33.01 -33.43 -97.50
N ALA A 78 -32.69 -32.38 -98.27
CA ALA A 78 -33.35 -32.04 -99.53
C ALA A 78 -32.81 -32.83 -100.73
N GLY A 79 -31.78 -33.68 -100.53
CA GLY A 79 -31.15 -34.48 -101.59
C GLY A 79 -30.09 -33.74 -102.40
N GLU A 80 -29.73 -32.51 -102.03
CA GLU A 80 -28.69 -31.74 -102.70
C GLU A 80 -27.32 -32.29 -102.34
N LYS A 81 -26.49 -32.55 -103.37
CA LYS A 81 -25.12 -33.03 -103.22
C LYS A 81 -24.15 -31.86 -103.22
N PHE A 82 -23.15 -31.91 -102.34
CA PHE A 82 -22.11 -30.91 -102.26
C PHE A 82 -20.73 -31.56 -102.15
N THR A 83 -19.92 -31.32 -103.17
CA THR A 83 -18.53 -31.77 -103.24
C THR A 83 -17.61 -30.60 -102.95
N PHE A 84 -16.80 -30.73 -101.90
CA PHE A 84 -15.93 -29.67 -101.44
C PHE A 84 -14.62 -30.25 -100.88
N GLN A 85 -13.63 -29.38 -100.73
CA GLN A 85 -12.36 -29.74 -100.13
C GLN A 85 -11.90 -28.67 -99.15
N ARG A 86 -11.17 -29.10 -98.13
CA ARG A 86 -10.59 -28.26 -97.10
C ARG A 86 -9.07 -28.32 -97.19
N ARG A 87 -8.44 -27.15 -97.30
CA ARG A 87 -6.99 -26.97 -97.12
C ARG A 87 -6.69 -26.40 -95.75
N LYS A 88 -5.46 -26.62 -95.26
CA LYS A 88 -4.99 -25.94 -94.04
C LYS A 88 -4.88 -24.43 -94.26
N GLY A 89 -5.35 -23.64 -93.30
CA GLY A 89 -5.22 -22.19 -93.28
C GLY A 89 -6.17 -21.55 -92.26
N ASN A 90 -6.12 -20.22 -92.14
CA ASN A 90 -7.03 -19.47 -91.26
C ASN A 90 -8.10 -18.68 -92.02
N LYS A 91 -7.94 -18.48 -93.34
CA LYS A 91 -8.89 -17.78 -94.23
C LYS A 91 -8.99 -18.51 -95.57
N ASN A 92 -10.16 -18.49 -96.21
CA ASN A 92 -10.40 -19.10 -97.54
C ASN A 92 -9.91 -20.56 -97.61
N THR A 93 -10.35 -21.37 -96.65
CA THR A 93 -9.91 -22.78 -96.49
C THR A 93 -10.87 -23.79 -97.09
N LEU A 94 -12.14 -23.40 -97.27
CA LEU A 94 -13.14 -24.18 -97.99
C LEU A 94 -13.01 -23.90 -99.48
N LEU A 95 -12.88 -24.95 -100.29
CA LEU A 95 -12.75 -24.87 -101.74
C LEU A 95 -13.79 -25.77 -102.41
N ASP A 96 -14.20 -25.43 -103.62
CA ASP A 96 -15.04 -26.28 -104.48
C ASP A 96 -14.25 -27.48 -105.05
N ALA A 97 -14.92 -28.29 -105.88
CA ALA A 97 -14.32 -29.45 -106.55
C ALA A 97 -13.13 -29.07 -107.46
N ASP A 98 -13.17 -27.89 -108.07
CA ASP A 98 -12.18 -27.39 -109.03
C ASP A 98 -11.01 -26.64 -108.36
N GLY A 99 -11.12 -26.32 -107.06
CA GLY A 99 -10.07 -25.67 -106.27
C GLY A 99 -10.26 -24.18 -105.99
N ASN A 100 -11.41 -23.60 -106.34
CA ASN A 100 -11.71 -22.19 -106.07
C ASN A 100 -12.26 -21.98 -104.65
N PRO A 101 -11.92 -20.88 -103.97
CA PRO A 101 -12.43 -20.59 -102.62
C PRO A 101 -13.94 -20.39 -102.58
N LEU A 102 -14.58 -21.05 -101.61
CA LEU A 102 -15.99 -20.89 -101.27
C LEU A 102 -16.14 -20.00 -100.02
N PRO A 103 -17.27 -19.29 -99.87
CA PRO A 103 -17.54 -18.53 -98.66
C PRO A 103 -17.75 -19.48 -97.47
N ASP A 104 -17.33 -19.06 -96.28
CA ASP A 104 -17.36 -19.91 -95.06
C ASP A 104 -18.79 -20.35 -94.67
N ASN A 105 -19.82 -19.67 -95.16
CA ASN A 105 -21.23 -20.01 -94.94
C ASN A 105 -21.79 -21.10 -95.88
N ALA A 106 -21.01 -21.57 -96.87
CA ALA A 106 -21.49 -22.55 -97.86
C ALA A 106 -21.87 -23.91 -97.25
N LEU A 107 -21.34 -24.26 -96.07
CA LEU A 107 -21.67 -25.48 -95.33
C LEU A 107 -22.86 -25.36 -94.37
N ILE A 108 -23.39 -24.14 -94.13
CA ILE A 108 -24.52 -23.91 -93.21
C ILE A 108 -25.77 -24.73 -93.59
N PRO A 109 -26.18 -24.84 -94.88
CA PRO A 109 -27.35 -25.65 -95.27
C PRO A 109 -27.21 -27.14 -94.94
N PHE A 110 -25.97 -27.63 -94.75
CA PHE A 110 -25.68 -29.03 -94.43
C PHE A 110 -25.54 -29.25 -92.92
N LEU A 111 -24.91 -28.31 -92.20
CA LEU A 111 -24.61 -28.43 -90.76
C LEU A 111 -25.73 -27.88 -89.84
N GLY A 112 -26.57 -26.96 -90.33
CA GLY A 112 -27.57 -26.28 -89.49
C GLY A 112 -26.91 -25.40 -88.42
N SER A 113 -27.41 -25.46 -87.19
CA SER A 113 -26.89 -24.70 -86.03
C SER A 113 -25.77 -25.41 -85.27
N VAL A 114 -25.16 -26.46 -85.86
CA VAL A 114 -24.11 -27.25 -85.20
C VAL A 114 -22.76 -26.57 -85.39
N ASP A 115 -22.15 -26.14 -84.29
CA ASP A 115 -20.77 -25.66 -84.26
C ASP A 115 -19.77 -26.82 -84.01
N LYS A 116 -18.49 -26.49 -84.01
CA LYS A 116 -17.40 -27.46 -83.90
C LYS A 116 -17.38 -28.13 -82.53
N GLU A 117 -17.65 -27.35 -81.48
CA GLU A 117 -17.70 -27.77 -80.09
C GLU A 117 -18.85 -28.76 -79.87
N TYR A 118 -20.05 -28.42 -80.33
CA TYR A 118 -21.22 -29.29 -80.28
C TYR A 118 -21.04 -30.56 -81.11
N PHE A 119 -20.46 -30.46 -82.32
CA PHE A 119 -20.15 -31.64 -83.13
C PHE A 119 -19.22 -32.61 -82.42
N SER A 120 -18.15 -32.09 -81.80
CA SER A 120 -17.16 -32.92 -81.09
C SER A 120 -17.74 -33.56 -79.83
N ALA A 121 -18.66 -32.87 -79.14
CA ALA A 121 -19.29 -33.37 -77.93
C ALA A 121 -20.41 -34.40 -78.18
N MET A 122 -21.16 -34.29 -79.29
CA MET A 122 -22.36 -35.12 -79.52
C MET A 122 -22.21 -36.14 -80.66
N PHE A 123 -21.43 -35.83 -81.71
CA PHE A 123 -21.34 -36.66 -82.92
C PHE A 123 -19.93 -37.25 -83.15
N GLY A 124 -18.89 -36.59 -82.62
CA GLY A 124 -17.47 -36.96 -82.77
C GLY A 124 -16.84 -37.58 -81.53
N LEU A 125 -17.52 -38.54 -80.90
CA LEU A 125 -17.13 -39.13 -79.61
C LEU A 125 -15.85 -39.97 -79.71
N GLY A 126 -14.73 -39.41 -79.25
CA GLY A 126 -13.49 -40.14 -79.01
C GLY A 126 -13.33 -40.57 -77.55
N THR A 127 -12.31 -41.38 -77.26
CA THR A 127 -12.03 -41.87 -75.89
C THR A 127 -11.77 -40.74 -74.90
N ARG A 128 -11.15 -39.64 -75.35
CA ARG A 128 -10.84 -38.49 -74.50
C ARG A 128 -12.08 -37.64 -74.24
N GLU A 129 -12.84 -37.36 -75.29
CA GLU A 129 -14.07 -36.57 -75.26
C GLU A 129 -15.14 -37.26 -74.41
N LEU A 130 -15.24 -38.60 -74.45
CA LEU A 130 -16.12 -39.37 -73.56
C LEU A 130 -15.75 -39.24 -72.08
N ARG A 131 -14.45 -39.23 -71.76
CA ARG A 131 -13.97 -39.07 -70.38
C ARG A 131 -14.19 -37.65 -69.88
N GLU A 132 -13.89 -36.65 -70.69
CA GLU A 132 -14.13 -35.24 -70.38
C GLU A 132 -15.64 -34.95 -70.22
N GLY A 133 -16.49 -35.51 -71.07
CA GLY A 133 -17.94 -35.42 -70.96
C GLY A 133 -18.49 -36.09 -69.69
N ALA A 134 -17.97 -37.26 -69.30
CA ALA A 134 -18.32 -37.92 -68.04
C ALA A 134 -17.91 -37.08 -66.82
N GLU A 135 -16.75 -36.43 -66.87
CA GLU A 135 -16.26 -35.58 -65.78
C GLU A 135 -17.09 -34.27 -65.66
N GLN A 136 -17.54 -33.70 -66.78
CA GLN A 136 -18.47 -32.57 -66.78
C GLN A 136 -19.86 -32.94 -66.23
N LEU A 137 -20.36 -34.14 -66.57
CA LEU A 137 -21.59 -34.70 -65.98
C LEU A 137 -21.47 -34.86 -64.47
N LEU A 138 -20.34 -35.37 -63.96
CA LEU A 138 -20.09 -35.54 -62.53
C LEU A 138 -19.95 -34.21 -61.78
N ARG A 139 -19.46 -33.15 -62.43
CA ARG A 139 -19.26 -31.83 -61.82
C ARG A 139 -20.52 -30.95 -61.82
N GLY A 140 -21.62 -31.38 -62.46
CA GLY A 140 -22.89 -30.63 -62.49
C GLY A 140 -22.77 -29.22 -63.08
N LYS A 141 -21.70 -28.95 -63.86
CA LYS A 141 -21.44 -27.65 -64.48
C LYS A 141 -21.49 -27.79 -66.00
N GLY A 142 -22.56 -27.26 -66.59
CA GLY A 142 -22.76 -27.16 -68.03
C GLY A 142 -24.20 -27.44 -68.43
N ASP A 143 -24.66 -26.79 -69.49
CA ASP A 143 -26.00 -26.97 -70.08
C ASP A 143 -26.32 -28.44 -70.41
N ILE A 144 -25.28 -29.25 -70.59
CA ILE A 144 -25.34 -30.70 -70.85
C ILE A 144 -25.88 -31.47 -69.63
N GLY A 145 -25.44 -31.14 -68.41
CA GLY A 145 -25.97 -31.79 -67.19
C GLY A 145 -27.43 -31.42 -66.95
N ASN A 146 -27.81 -30.18 -67.26
CA ASN A 146 -29.18 -29.69 -67.14
C ASN A 146 -30.12 -30.35 -68.17
N ALA A 147 -29.69 -30.49 -69.43
CA ALA A 147 -30.52 -31.11 -70.47
C ALA A 147 -30.72 -32.61 -70.24
N LEU A 148 -29.70 -33.33 -69.76
CA LEU A 148 -29.76 -34.78 -69.56
C LEU A 148 -30.61 -35.18 -68.34
N PHE A 149 -30.57 -34.40 -67.25
CA PHE A 149 -31.46 -34.59 -66.10
C PHE A 149 -32.90 -34.13 -66.38
N SER A 150 -33.10 -33.13 -67.24
CA SER A 150 -34.44 -32.66 -67.64
C SER A 150 -35.14 -33.61 -68.62
N ALA A 151 -34.39 -34.35 -69.44
CA ALA A 151 -34.95 -35.27 -70.43
C ALA A 151 -35.17 -36.70 -69.90
N SER A 152 -34.44 -37.13 -68.86
CA SER A 152 -34.46 -38.53 -68.39
C SER A 152 -35.39 -38.81 -67.20
N MET A 153 -35.90 -37.79 -66.52
CA MET A 153 -36.81 -37.96 -65.39
C MET A 153 -37.96 -36.97 -65.49
N GLY A 154 -39.14 -37.46 -65.88
CA GLY A 154 -40.35 -36.67 -65.97
C GLY A 154 -40.68 -35.94 -64.66
N GLY A 155 -40.42 -34.63 -64.62
CA GLY A 155 -41.22 -33.67 -63.87
C GLY A 155 -41.03 -33.57 -62.34
N THR A 156 -39.80 -33.59 -61.81
CA THR A 156 -39.54 -33.00 -60.47
C THR A 156 -38.70 -31.73 -60.59
N PRO A 157 -39.15 -30.57 -60.08
CA PRO A 157 -38.50 -29.30 -60.30
C PRO A 157 -37.38 -29.10 -59.26
N VAL A 158 -36.27 -29.80 -59.45
CA VAL A 158 -35.01 -29.55 -58.71
C VAL A 158 -34.60 -28.07 -58.84
N GLN A 159 -34.98 -27.42 -59.94
CA GLN A 159 -34.85 -25.99 -60.17
C GLN A 159 -35.62 -25.12 -59.16
N LEU A 160 -36.81 -25.53 -58.71
CA LEU A 160 -37.57 -24.78 -57.69
C LEU A 160 -36.93 -24.90 -56.31
N VAL A 161 -36.39 -26.07 -55.98
CA VAL A 161 -35.64 -26.28 -54.72
C VAL A 161 -34.33 -25.49 -54.74
N LEU A 162 -33.60 -25.52 -55.85
CA LEU A 162 -32.42 -24.68 -56.04
C LEU A 162 -32.75 -23.19 -55.96
N ALA A 163 -33.86 -22.75 -56.57
CA ALA A 163 -34.31 -21.36 -56.49
C ALA A 163 -34.64 -20.97 -55.03
N ALA A 164 -35.37 -21.82 -54.30
CA ALA A 164 -35.69 -21.59 -52.88
C ALA A 164 -34.44 -21.55 -51.99
N LEU A 165 -33.48 -22.46 -52.19
CA LEU A 165 -32.20 -22.45 -51.47
C LEU A 165 -31.35 -21.23 -51.83
N THR A 166 -31.41 -20.78 -53.09
CA THR A 166 -30.72 -19.56 -53.53
C THR A 166 -31.37 -18.31 -52.91
N GLU A 167 -32.69 -18.27 -52.82
CA GLU A 167 -33.45 -17.19 -52.18
C GLU A 167 -33.21 -17.13 -50.66
N GLU A 168 -33.16 -18.29 -49.99
CA GLU A 168 -32.81 -18.39 -48.58
C GLU A 168 -31.36 -17.98 -48.31
N SER A 169 -30.42 -18.45 -49.13
CA SER A 169 -29.02 -18.01 -49.10
C SER A 169 -28.91 -16.51 -49.33
N ASP A 170 -29.65 -15.96 -50.28
CA ASP A 170 -29.65 -14.53 -50.58
C ASP A 170 -30.23 -13.70 -49.43
N ARG A 171 -31.28 -14.19 -48.75
CA ARG A 171 -31.84 -13.57 -47.54
C ARG A 171 -30.84 -13.59 -46.37
N LEU A 172 -30.04 -14.64 -46.25
CA LEU A 172 -29.05 -14.77 -45.18
C LEU A 172 -27.72 -14.05 -45.46
N PHE A 173 -27.34 -13.86 -46.73
CA PHE A 173 -26.00 -13.41 -47.11
C PHE A 173 -25.91 -12.28 -48.17
N LYS A 174 -26.95 -11.98 -48.95
CA LYS A 174 -26.87 -11.05 -50.09
C LYS A 174 -27.44 -9.66 -49.76
N GLY A 175 -26.68 -8.64 -50.15
CA GLY A 175 -27.06 -7.22 -50.08
C GLY A 175 -26.23 -6.42 -49.07
N GLN A 176 -25.69 -5.29 -49.50
CA GLN A 176 -25.02 -4.29 -48.65
C GLN A 176 -26.00 -3.55 -47.70
N THR A 177 -27.27 -3.96 -47.65
CA THR A 177 -28.33 -3.26 -46.95
C THR A 177 -28.52 -3.83 -45.54
N LYS A 178 -28.37 -2.97 -44.53
CA LYS A 178 -28.36 -3.32 -43.10
C LYS A 178 -29.73 -3.76 -42.52
N THR A 179 -30.80 -3.74 -43.31
CA THR A 179 -32.16 -3.75 -42.77
C THR A 179 -32.86 -5.13 -42.82
N ASN A 180 -32.29 -6.15 -43.45
CA ASN A 180 -32.96 -7.46 -43.56
C ASN A 180 -32.03 -8.70 -43.70
N VAL A 181 -30.81 -8.65 -43.14
CA VAL A 181 -29.84 -9.76 -43.19
C VAL A 181 -29.40 -10.09 -41.75
N SER A 182 -29.74 -11.26 -41.21
CA SER A 182 -29.55 -11.56 -39.77
C SER A 182 -28.11 -11.95 -39.39
N ILE A 183 -27.36 -12.61 -40.29
CA ILE A 183 -26.07 -13.25 -39.93
C ILE A 183 -24.88 -12.32 -40.18
N ARG A 184 -24.89 -11.52 -41.25
CA ARG A 184 -23.74 -10.69 -41.63
C ARG A 184 -23.43 -9.57 -40.62
N PRO A 185 -24.42 -8.78 -40.13
CA PRO A 185 -24.21 -7.79 -39.08
C PRO A 185 -23.75 -8.42 -37.76
N ALA A 186 -24.29 -9.60 -37.41
CA ALA A 186 -23.89 -10.35 -36.23
C ALA A 186 -22.45 -10.85 -36.33
N SER A 187 -22.03 -11.35 -37.50
CA SER A 187 -20.65 -11.77 -37.76
C SER A 187 -19.67 -10.60 -37.73
N THR A 188 -20.02 -9.46 -38.32
CA THR A 188 -19.19 -8.25 -38.22
C THR A 188 -19.09 -7.76 -36.78
N LYS A 189 -20.20 -7.75 -36.04
CA LYS A 189 -20.20 -7.33 -34.62
C LYS A 189 -19.44 -8.29 -33.72
N HIS A 190 -19.49 -9.59 -34.02
CA HIS A 190 -18.66 -10.58 -33.33
C HIS A 190 -17.17 -10.36 -33.60
N LYS A 191 -16.77 -10.13 -34.86
CA LYS A 191 -15.37 -9.80 -35.19
C LYS A 191 -14.90 -8.51 -34.52
N GLU A 192 -15.74 -7.48 -34.51
CA GLU A 192 -15.47 -6.21 -33.82
C GLU A 192 -15.24 -6.42 -32.32
N LEU A 193 -16.15 -7.13 -31.65
CA LEU A 193 -16.05 -7.43 -30.21
C LEU A 193 -14.84 -8.32 -29.88
N LEU A 194 -14.50 -9.26 -30.77
CA LEU A 194 -13.33 -10.12 -30.60
C LEU A 194 -12.02 -9.34 -30.79
N HIS A 195 -12.00 -8.33 -31.67
CA HIS A 195 -10.89 -7.41 -31.79
C HIS A 195 -10.78 -6.50 -30.56
N GLN A 196 -11.88 -5.89 -30.11
CA GLN A 196 -11.91 -5.07 -28.90
C GLN A 196 -11.49 -5.86 -27.66
N SER A 197 -11.88 -7.13 -27.54
CA SER A 197 -11.44 -8.02 -26.46
C SER A 197 -9.94 -8.31 -26.51
N ARG A 198 -9.36 -8.45 -27.71
CA ARG A 198 -7.91 -8.65 -27.88
C ARG A 198 -7.12 -7.39 -27.60
N ASP A 199 -7.64 -6.23 -27.97
CA ASP A 199 -6.99 -4.94 -27.74
C ASP A 199 -7.09 -4.52 -26.26
N ALA A 200 -8.19 -4.85 -25.59
CA ALA A 200 -8.36 -4.63 -24.15
C ALA A 200 -7.55 -5.64 -23.30
N ALA A 201 -7.16 -6.78 -23.87
CA ALA A 201 -6.36 -7.78 -23.17
C ALA A 201 -4.87 -7.41 -23.25
N VAL A 202 -4.26 -7.17 -22.09
CA VAL A 202 -2.81 -7.03 -21.98
C VAL A 202 -2.18 -8.39 -22.23
N LYS A 203 -1.25 -8.47 -23.18
CA LYS A 203 -0.50 -9.70 -23.43
C LYS A 203 0.32 -10.06 -22.19
N PRO A 204 0.39 -11.34 -21.79
CA PRO A 204 1.19 -11.79 -20.66
C PRO A 204 2.66 -11.31 -20.74
N GLU A 205 3.24 -11.32 -21.94
CA GLU A 205 4.61 -10.85 -22.21
C GLU A 205 4.79 -9.34 -21.93
N ALA A 206 3.78 -8.52 -22.24
CA ALA A 206 3.81 -7.08 -21.99
C ALA A 206 3.64 -6.79 -20.49
N TRP A 207 2.79 -7.58 -19.80
CA TRP A 207 2.64 -7.51 -18.36
C TRP A 207 3.93 -7.90 -17.63
N GLU A 208 4.53 -9.04 -18.00
CA GLU A 208 5.78 -9.52 -17.40
C GLU A 208 6.94 -8.53 -17.63
N LYS A 209 6.97 -7.88 -18.80
CA LYS A 209 7.93 -6.81 -19.06
C LYS A 209 7.71 -5.60 -18.13
N ILE A 210 6.48 -5.12 -18.00
CA ILE A 210 6.16 -3.99 -17.10
C ILE A 210 6.49 -4.34 -15.64
N GLU A 211 6.23 -5.57 -15.21
CA GLU A 211 6.55 -6.05 -13.86
C GLU A 211 8.06 -6.09 -13.61
N LYS A 212 8.85 -6.57 -14.59
CA LYS A 212 10.32 -6.52 -14.53
C LYS A 212 10.86 -5.09 -14.53
N ASP A 213 10.32 -4.23 -15.38
CA ASP A 213 10.73 -2.81 -15.47
C ASP A 213 10.40 -2.07 -14.16
N LEU A 214 9.25 -2.36 -13.54
CA LEU A 214 8.85 -1.83 -12.23
C LEU A 214 9.80 -2.31 -11.13
N ALA A 215 10.07 -3.62 -11.06
CA ALA A 215 10.97 -4.18 -10.05
C ALA A 215 12.39 -3.58 -10.17
N ALA A 216 12.91 -3.41 -11.38
CA ALA A 216 14.20 -2.77 -11.62
C ALA A 216 14.20 -1.29 -11.20
N ALA A 217 13.11 -0.56 -11.49
CA ALA A 217 12.97 0.83 -11.08
C ALA A 217 12.87 0.99 -9.55
N GLU A 218 12.15 0.08 -8.87
CA GLU A 218 12.05 0.04 -7.40
C GLU A 218 13.38 -0.28 -6.74
N GLU A 219 14.17 -1.20 -7.30
CA GLU A 219 15.52 -1.51 -6.80
C GLU A 219 16.46 -0.30 -6.92
N ILE A 220 16.45 0.39 -8.07
CA ILE A 220 17.23 1.61 -8.28
C ILE A 220 16.79 2.71 -7.30
N LYS A 221 15.48 2.88 -7.10
CA LYS A 221 14.93 3.85 -6.15
C LYS A 221 15.42 3.55 -4.73
N ALA A 222 15.30 2.30 -4.27
CA ALA A 222 15.73 1.90 -2.93
C ALA A 222 17.24 2.12 -2.70
N LYS A 223 18.06 1.84 -3.74
CA LYS A 223 19.49 2.12 -3.69
C LYS A 223 19.78 3.62 -3.54
N LEU A 224 19.15 4.47 -4.35
CA LEU A 224 19.34 5.92 -4.30
C LEU A 224 18.85 6.52 -2.97
N GLU A 225 17.73 6.05 -2.44
CA GLU A 225 17.23 6.46 -1.12
C GLU A 225 18.22 6.08 0.00
N GLY A 226 18.86 4.91 -0.11
CA GLY A 226 19.93 4.48 0.79
C GLY A 226 21.16 5.40 0.71
N GLU A 227 21.62 5.74 -0.50
CA GLU A 227 22.74 6.65 -0.73
C GLU A 227 22.46 8.06 -0.19
N ILE A 228 21.27 8.61 -0.46
CA ILE A 228 20.83 9.91 0.07
C ILE A 228 20.85 9.90 1.61
N SER A 229 20.32 8.84 2.22
CA SER A 229 20.29 8.71 3.68
C SER A 229 21.69 8.65 4.29
N ALA A 230 22.63 7.99 3.61
CA ALA A 230 24.04 7.96 4.03
C ALA A 230 24.68 9.36 3.93
N PHE A 231 24.49 10.06 2.82
CA PHE A 231 25.03 11.42 2.64
C PHE A 231 24.45 12.43 3.64
N ILE A 232 23.17 12.32 3.99
CA ILE A 232 22.56 13.17 5.02
C ILE A 232 23.22 12.92 6.38
N ARG A 233 23.44 11.66 6.76
CA ARG A 233 24.11 11.31 8.03
C ARG A 233 25.54 11.85 8.08
N ASP A 234 26.27 11.73 6.98
CA ASP A 234 27.64 12.23 6.88
C ASP A 234 27.66 13.76 6.99
N LEU A 235 26.75 14.45 6.30
CA LEU A 235 26.59 15.91 6.40
C LEU A 235 26.26 16.37 7.83
N GLU A 236 25.31 15.70 8.50
CA GLU A 236 24.96 16.00 9.89
C GLU A 236 26.13 15.74 10.85
N TRP A 237 26.94 14.72 10.60
CA TRP A 237 28.14 14.45 11.40
C TRP A 237 29.20 15.53 11.18
N ILE A 238 29.51 15.88 9.92
CA ILE A 238 30.47 16.93 9.57
C ILE A 238 30.03 18.26 10.17
N SER A 239 28.75 18.64 10.03
CA SER A 239 28.21 19.89 10.58
C SER A 239 28.35 19.93 12.10
N ARG A 240 28.08 18.83 12.82
CA ARG A 240 28.32 18.77 14.28
C ARG A 240 29.80 18.89 14.63
N CYS A 241 30.69 18.32 13.83
CA CYS A 241 32.13 18.48 14.01
C CYS A 241 32.59 19.93 13.78
N GLU A 242 32.05 20.61 12.76
CA GLU A 242 32.28 22.03 12.51
C GLU A 242 31.77 22.92 13.64
N ASP A 243 30.59 22.65 14.18
CA ASP A 243 30.02 23.37 15.32
C ASP A 243 30.85 23.16 16.60
N ALA A 244 31.40 21.96 16.80
CA ALA A 244 32.21 21.62 17.96
C ALA A 244 33.64 22.19 17.89
N LEU A 245 34.19 22.40 16.69
CA LEU A 245 35.57 22.84 16.46
C LEU A 245 35.98 24.09 17.25
N PRO A 246 35.20 25.19 17.29
CA PRO A 246 35.53 26.37 18.08
C PRO A 246 35.62 26.09 19.58
N THR A 247 34.72 25.25 20.11
CA THR A 247 34.67 24.90 21.54
C THR A 247 35.84 24.00 21.92
N VAL A 248 36.15 23.01 21.09
CA VAL A 248 37.31 22.12 21.28
C VAL A 248 38.62 22.91 21.15
N GLY A 249 38.69 23.85 20.22
CA GLY A 249 39.83 24.77 20.08
C GLY A 249 40.05 25.60 21.36
N ARG A 250 38.98 26.22 21.88
CA ARG A 250 39.03 26.95 23.17
C ARG A 250 39.44 26.06 24.33
N LEU A 251 38.88 24.86 24.44
CA LEU A 251 39.28 23.90 25.47
C LEU A 251 40.77 23.57 25.38
N GLY A 252 41.29 23.33 24.18
CA GLY A 252 42.71 23.08 23.96
C GLY A 252 43.60 24.26 24.38
N GLU A 253 43.19 25.49 24.10
CA GLU A 253 43.89 26.69 24.56
C GLU A 253 43.87 26.82 26.09
N GLU A 254 42.71 26.64 26.74
CA GLU A 254 42.59 26.73 28.19
C GLU A 254 43.33 25.60 28.92
N MET A 255 43.33 24.39 28.36
CA MET A 255 44.13 23.27 28.88
C MET A 255 45.63 23.57 28.82
N ARG A 256 46.13 24.15 27.72
CA ARG A 256 47.54 24.60 27.65
C ARG A 256 47.86 25.69 28.67
N LYS A 257 46.93 26.62 28.93
CA LYS A 257 47.10 27.64 29.98
C LYS A 257 47.15 27.00 31.37
N LEU A 258 46.32 25.98 31.61
CA LEU A 258 46.30 25.23 32.87
C LEU A 258 47.60 24.47 33.11
N GLU A 259 48.17 23.85 32.07
CA GLU A 259 49.47 23.15 32.16
C GLU A 259 50.64 24.07 32.53
N VAL A 260 50.57 25.37 32.19
CA VAL A 260 51.60 26.36 32.53
C VAL A 260 51.51 26.82 33.99
N LEU A 261 50.35 26.65 34.65
CA LEU A 261 50.19 27.04 36.05
C LEU A 261 50.94 26.06 36.97
N PRO A 262 51.67 26.55 37.99
CA PRO A 262 52.31 25.67 38.96
C PRO A 262 51.26 24.86 39.71
N LEU A 263 51.57 23.57 40.00
CA LEU A 263 50.70 22.71 40.79
C LEU A 263 50.40 23.37 42.14
N LEU A 264 49.16 23.84 42.29
CA LEU A 264 48.64 24.28 43.57
C LEU A 264 48.32 23.03 44.41
N PRO A 265 48.54 23.07 45.73
CA PRO A 265 48.13 21.99 46.60
C PRO A 265 46.61 21.80 46.52
N ASP A 266 46.18 20.54 46.50
CA ASP A 266 44.76 20.19 46.46
C ASP A 266 44.11 20.62 47.79
N VAL A 267 43.33 21.69 47.71
CA VAL A 267 42.61 22.26 48.86
C VAL A 267 41.15 21.83 48.77
N SER A 268 40.58 21.45 49.90
CA SER A 268 39.16 21.13 49.97
C SER A 268 38.31 22.33 49.55
N SER A 269 37.13 22.07 48.99
CA SER A 269 36.19 23.10 48.50
C SER A 269 35.79 24.13 49.57
N ASP A 270 35.85 23.75 50.84
CA ASP A 270 35.54 24.60 52.00
C ASP A 270 36.77 25.33 52.58
N PHE A 271 37.96 25.20 51.98
CA PHE A 271 39.21 25.77 52.52
C PHE A 271 39.10 27.27 52.76
N VAL A 272 38.49 28.01 51.82
CA VAL A 272 38.33 29.47 51.93
C VAL A 272 37.43 29.84 53.12
N GLU A 273 36.35 29.09 53.34
CA GLU A 273 35.43 29.33 54.46
C GLU A 273 36.09 28.99 55.80
N ARG A 274 36.76 27.83 55.88
CA ARG A 274 37.50 27.40 57.08
C ARG A 274 38.63 28.36 57.43
N ALA A 275 39.40 28.81 56.44
CA ALA A 275 40.49 29.76 56.65
C ALA A 275 39.97 31.13 57.14
N ARG A 276 38.85 31.62 56.59
CA ARG A 276 38.21 32.86 57.04
C ARG A 276 37.65 32.74 58.45
N ALA A 277 36.97 31.63 58.76
CA ALA A 277 36.43 31.36 60.09
C ALA A 277 37.54 31.26 61.15
N ALA A 278 38.61 30.50 60.86
CA ALA A 278 39.75 30.37 61.75
C ALA A 278 40.45 31.72 61.99
N ARG A 279 40.61 32.54 60.95
CA ARG A 279 41.20 33.87 61.08
C ARG A 279 40.33 34.80 61.93
N LYS A 280 39.01 34.76 61.77
CA LYS A 280 38.07 35.53 62.58
C LYS A 280 38.14 35.11 64.06
N ALA A 281 38.10 33.81 64.33
CA ALA A 281 38.21 33.27 65.69
C ALA A 281 39.54 33.66 66.36
N ALA A 282 40.66 33.64 65.60
CA ALA A 282 41.95 34.06 66.12
C ALA A 282 41.98 35.55 66.50
N ILE A 283 41.34 36.42 65.70
CA ILE A 283 41.24 37.86 65.99
C ILE A 283 40.41 38.11 67.25
N GLU A 284 39.25 37.46 67.37
CA GLU A 284 38.36 37.58 68.53
C GLU A 284 39.02 37.09 69.81
N ALA A 285 39.68 35.93 69.76
CA ALA A 285 40.41 35.39 70.89
C ALA A 285 41.56 36.31 71.33
N HIS A 286 42.30 36.89 70.38
CA HIS A 286 43.39 37.82 70.70
C HIS A 286 42.87 39.13 71.33
N ALA A 287 41.74 39.65 70.85
CA ALA A 287 41.10 40.82 71.45
C ALA A 287 40.64 40.57 72.89
N GLU A 288 40.07 39.39 73.16
CA GLU A 288 39.62 39.01 74.50
C GLU A 288 40.79 38.83 75.47
N VAL A 289 41.88 38.20 75.03
CA VAL A 289 43.13 38.09 75.82
C VAL A 289 43.65 39.47 76.19
N ASN A 290 43.69 40.41 75.24
CA ASN A 290 44.17 41.77 75.51
C ASN A 290 43.25 42.51 76.51
N ARG A 291 41.93 42.34 76.39
CA ARG A 291 40.93 42.92 77.30
C ARG A 291 41.11 42.41 78.72
N LEU A 292 41.20 41.08 78.89
CA LEU A 292 41.38 40.45 80.19
C LEU A 292 42.73 40.82 80.81
N THR A 293 43.80 40.86 80.02
CA THR A 293 45.13 41.27 80.50
C THR A 293 45.11 42.71 81.02
N SER A 294 44.41 43.61 80.32
CA SER A 294 44.26 45.02 80.75
C SER A 294 43.43 45.14 82.03
N GLN A 295 42.40 44.31 82.19
CA GLN A 295 41.59 44.26 83.41
C GLN A 295 42.40 43.74 84.60
N ILE A 296 43.19 42.69 84.42
CA ILE A 296 44.07 42.15 85.45
C ILE A 296 45.06 43.22 85.90
N ALA A 297 45.75 43.86 84.96
CA ALA A 297 46.71 44.92 85.29
C ALA A 297 46.06 46.08 86.08
N LYS A 298 44.85 46.49 85.71
CA LYS A 298 44.10 47.53 86.44
C LYS A 298 43.71 47.08 87.85
N LEU A 299 43.27 45.84 88.02
CA LEU A 299 42.91 45.29 89.32
C LEU A 299 44.14 45.13 90.22
N GLU A 300 45.28 44.73 89.67
CA GLU A 300 46.55 44.66 90.40
C GLU A 300 47.04 46.04 90.84
N GLU A 301 46.91 47.06 89.99
CA GLU A 301 47.23 48.45 90.35
C GLU A 301 46.30 48.97 91.46
N GLN A 302 44.99 48.69 91.36
CA GLN A 302 44.03 49.02 92.41
C GLN A 302 44.36 48.34 93.74
N LEU A 303 44.75 47.06 93.69
CA LEU A 303 45.12 46.29 94.87
C LEU A 303 46.42 46.81 95.50
N ALA A 304 47.42 47.17 94.70
CA ALA A 304 48.65 47.80 95.18
C ALA A 304 48.41 49.21 95.76
N GLY A 305 47.41 49.94 95.24
CA GLY A 305 47.01 51.26 95.73
C GLY A 305 46.17 51.24 97.02
N CYS A 306 45.65 50.08 97.43
CA CYS A 306 44.90 49.95 98.67
C CYS A 306 45.85 50.00 99.89
N GLN A 307 45.90 51.14 100.56
CA GLN A 307 46.56 51.25 101.87
C GLN A 307 45.73 50.49 102.92
N THR A 308 46.23 49.34 103.35
CA THR A 308 45.66 48.60 104.48
C THR A 308 46.08 49.29 105.78
N SER A 309 45.10 49.63 106.63
CA SER A 309 45.37 50.13 107.99
C SER A 309 45.45 48.95 108.96
N PRO A 310 46.63 48.58 109.47
CA PRO A 310 46.78 47.40 110.33
C PRO A 310 45.98 47.51 111.63
N ALA A 311 45.78 48.73 112.12
CA ALA A 311 45.01 49.00 113.33
C ALA A 311 43.50 48.74 113.15
N LEU A 312 42.95 49.00 111.94
CA LEU A 312 41.55 48.74 111.64
C LEU A 312 41.30 47.24 111.39
N LEU A 313 42.26 46.56 110.75
CA LEU A 313 42.20 45.12 110.50
C LEU A 313 42.31 44.30 111.80
N ALA A 314 43.04 44.79 112.81
CA ALA A 314 43.12 44.14 114.13
C ALA A 314 41.77 44.13 114.87
N GLU A 315 40.91 45.11 114.59
CA GLU A 315 39.56 45.25 115.17
C GLU A 315 38.46 44.72 114.23
N ALA A 316 38.82 43.98 113.16
CA ALA A 316 37.88 43.52 112.13
C ALA A 316 36.71 42.71 112.72
N ASP A 317 36.97 41.78 113.63
CA ASP A 317 35.93 40.97 114.28
C ASP A 317 34.95 41.81 115.11
N ALA A 318 35.43 42.90 115.72
CA ALA A 318 34.59 43.80 116.49
C ALA A 318 33.71 44.68 115.59
N ILE A 319 34.27 45.15 114.46
CA ILE A 319 33.55 45.92 113.45
C ILE A 319 32.48 45.07 112.76
N ASP A 320 32.79 43.82 112.40
CA ASP A 320 31.83 42.89 111.80
C ASP A 320 30.69 42.55 112.76
N ARG A 321 30.98 42.37 114.05
CA ARG A 321 29.94 42.20 115.07
C ARG A 321 29.06 43.44 115.20
N LEU A 322 29.63 44.64 115.15
CA LEU A 322 28.84 45.89 115.18
C LEU A 322 27.99 46.04 113.92
N HIS A 323 28.50 45.67 112.76
CA HIS A 323 27.76 45.70 111.49
C HIS A 323 26.61 44.69 111.47
N GLN A 324 26.83 43.44 111.90
CA GLN A 324 25.78 42.43 112.03
C GLN A 324 24.68 42.86 113.00
N ASN A 325 25.03 43.55 114.10
CA ASN A 325 24.06 44.06 115.07
C ASN A 325 23.40 45.38 114.67
N LEU A 326 23.91 46.08 113.64
CA LEU A 326 23.34 47.33 113.14
C LEU A 326 21.94 47.13 112.55
N GLY A 327 21.74 46.02 111.81
CA GLY A 327 20.44 45.66 111.26
C GLY A 327 19.39 45.43 112.36
N VAL A 328 19.75 44.66 113.40
CA VAL A 328 18.86 44.41 114.54
C VAL A 328 18.54 45.70 115.31
N TYR A 329 19.49 46.63 115.44
CA TYR A 329 19.25 47.92 116.08
C TYR A 329 18.34 48.83 115.25
N GLN A 330 18.57 48.93 113.93
CA GLN A 330 17.72 49.71 113.03
C GLN A 330 16.30 49.17 112.97
N ASP A 331 16.13 47.86 112.85
CA ASP A 331 14.82 47.20 112.86
C ASP A 331 14.08 47.45 114.18
N ARG A 332 14.76 47.32 115.32
CA ARG A 332 14.13 47.58 116.64
C ARG A 332 13.77 49.06 116.84
N LYS A 333 14.59 49.99 116.37
CA LYS A 333 14.32 51.43 116.46
C LYS A 333 13.14 51.83 115.58
N ASN A 334 13.09 51.33 114.35
CA ASN A 334 11.96 51.55 113.45
C ASN A 334 10.69 50.91 114.02
N SER A 335 10.77 49.65 114.48
CA SER A 335 9.64 48.96 115.12
C SER A 335 9.10 49.70 116.35
N LEU A 336 9.96 50.28 117.19
CA LEU A 336 9.52 51.08 118.34
C LEU A 336 8.75 52.33 117.87
N THR A 337 9.27 53.03 116.86
CA THR A 337 8.66 54.25 116.32
C THR A 337 7.31 53.94 115.65
N ASP A 338 7.25 52.81 114.93
CA ASP A 338 6.02 52.30 114.31
C ASP A 338 5.00 51.91 115.39
N LEU A 339 5.41 51.21 116.46
CA LEU A 339 4.53 50.84 117.57
C LEU A 339 4.02 52.06 118.36
N GLU A 340 4.85 53.09 118.57
CA GLU A 340 4.43 54.33 119.25
C GLU A 340 3.42 55.13 118.41
N THR A 341 3.62 55.20 117.09
CA THR A 341 2.66 55.84 116.18
C THR A 341 1.38 55.04 116.05
N GLU A 342 1.46 53.70 115.99
CA GLU A 342 0.30 52.82 115.97
C GLU A 342 -0.51 52.93 117.27
N LEU A 343 0.15 52.98 118.43
CA LEU A 343 -0.50 53.16 119.73
C LEU A 343 -1.17 54.53 119.84
N ALA A 344 -0.51 55.61 119.39
CA ALA A 344 -1.11 56.94 119.34
C ALA A 344 -2.34 56.99 118.40
N GLY A 345 -2.24 56.32 117.24
CA GLY A 345 -3.34 56.19 116.28
C GLY A 345 -4.53 55.40 116.84
N LEU A 346 -4.26 54.27 117.51
CA LEU A 346 -5.28 53.45 118.18
C LEU A 346 -5.95 54.22 119.32
N GLU A 347 -5.19 54.95 120.14
CA GLU A 347 -5.77 55.79 121.19
C GLU A 347 -6.65 56.91 120.63
N ALA A 348 -6.23 57.58 119.55
CA ALA A 348 -7.04 58.59 118.88
C ALA A 348 -8.34 57.98 118.32
N THR A 349 -8.25 56.79 117.72
CA THR A 349 -9.40 56.06 117.19
C THR A 349 -10.36 55.64 118.30
N LEU A 350 -9.84 55.15 119.44
CA LEU A 350 -10.64 54.80 120.61
C LEU A 350 -11.32 56.05 121.21
N ARG A 351 -10.61 57.18 121.32
CA ARG A 351 -11.21 58.45 121.78
C ARG A 351 -12.30 58.95 120.83
N ALA A 352 -12.07 58.90 119.52
CA ALA A 352 -13.07 59.29 118.53
C ALA A 352 -14.29 58.35 118.56
N GLY A 353 -14.08 57.04 118.71
CA GLY A 353 -15.14 56.07 118.89
C GLY A 353 -15.96 56.31 120.18
N MET A 354 -15.29 56.63 121.29
CA MET A 354 -15.95 57.03 122.54
C MET A 354 -16.78 58.30 122.35
N GLN A 355 -16.25 59.32 121.65
CA GLN A 355 -17.00 60.55 121.35
C GLN A 355 -18.23 60.29 120.46
N ASN A 356 -18.08 59.49 119.40
CA ASN A 356 -19.19 59.14 118.50
C ASN A 356 -20.31 58.38 119.24
N LEU A 357 -19.95 57.56 120.23
CA LEU A 357 -20.90 56.84 121.08
C LEU A 357 -21.34 57.67 122.30
N ALA A 358 -20.94 58.95 122.39
CA ALA A 358 -21.20 59.85 123.51
C ALA A 358 -20.78 59.30 124.89
N LEU A 359 -19.74 58.46 124.92
CA LEU A 359 -19.16 57.88 126.13
C LEU A 359 -18.08 58.81 126.70
N THR A 360 -18.26 59.25 127.95
CA THR A 360 -17.27 60.08 128.66
C THR A 360 -16.57 59.26 129.76
N GLY A 361 -15.23 59.18 129.74
CA GLY A 361 -14.45 58.46 130.75
C GLY A 361 -13.04 58.04 130.27
N SER A 362 -12.31 57.26 131.09
CA SER A 362 -11.06 56.59 130.71
C SER A 362 -11.32 55.33 129.87
N PHE A 363 -10.31 54.86 129.12
CA PHE A 363 -10.45 53.65 128.28
C PHE A 363 -10.92 52.40 129.05
N SER A 364 -10.66 52.32 130.36
CA SER A 364 -11.17 51.25 131.22
C SER A 364 -12.70 51.16 131.28
N ALA A 365 -13.43 52.24 131.00
CA ALA A 365 -14.90 52.21 130.94
C ALA A 365 -15.44 51.35 129.79
N LEU A 366 -14.66 51.17 128.72
CA LEU A 366 -15.03 50.36 127.55
C LEU A 366 -15.16 48.86 127.88
N GLU A 367 -14.48 48.36 128.93
CA GLU A 367 -14.59 46.95 129.33
C GLU A 367 -16.01 46.59 129.79
N THR A 368 -16.73 47.54 130.39
CA THR A 368 -18.11 47.32 130.87
C THR A 368 -19.17 47.34 129.76
N LEU A 369 -18.82 47.87 128.58
CA LEU A 369 -19.68 47.98 127.40
C LEU A 369 -19.39 46.89 126.35
N ARG A 370 -18.54 45.92 126.70
CA ARG A 370 -18.25 44.77 125.83
C ARG A 370 -19.50 43.91 125.64
N LEU A 371 -19.99 43.88 124.40
CA LEU A 371 -20.99 42.92 123.97
C LEU A 371 -20.42 41.50 124.01
N ASN A 372 -21.24 40.53 124.41
CA ASN A 372 -20.92 39.10 124.28
C ASN A 372 -20.62 38.78 122.79
N SER A 373 -19.60 37.98 122.54
CA SER A 373 -19.13 37.62 121.18
C SER A 373 -20.26 37.11 120.29
N ALA A 374 -21.23 36.37 120.83
CA ALA A 374 -22.39 35.88 120.07
C ALA A 374 -23.29 37.01 119.56
N VAL A 375 -23.48 38.07 120.35
CA VAL A 375 -24.30 39.24 119.96
C VAL A 375 -23.56 40.10 118.94
N ARG A 376 -22.25 40.26 119.11
CA ARG A 376 -21.41 40.98 118.15
C ARG A 376 -21.39 40.30 116.78
N LEU A 377 -21.23 38.98 116.74
CA LEU A 377 -21.25 38.22 115.47
C LEU A 377 -22.58 38.37 114.74
N ALA A 378 -23.70 38.29 115.46
CA ALA A 378 -25.03 38.43 114.85
C ALA A 378 -25.25 39.83 114.25
N TYR A 379 -24.78 40.90 114.91
CA TYR A 379 -24.83 42.26 114.35
C TYR A 379 -23.85 42.46 113.19
N GLU A 380 -22.64 41.88 113.25
CA GLU A 380 -21.67 41.93 112.14
C GLU A 380 -22.17 41.16 110.91
N GLU A 381 -22.83 40.00 111.09
CA GLU A 381 -23.48 39.26 110.00
C GLU A 381 -24.61 40.08 109.38
N ALA A 382 -25.53 40.64 110.19
CA ALA A 382 -26.62 41.47 109.68
C ALA A 382 -26.12 42.74 108.97
N ALA A 383 -25.06 43.38 109.47
CA ALA A 383 -24.45 44.54 108.83
C ALA A 383 -23.74 44.15 107.52
N ASN A 384 -23.02 43.02 107.49
CA ASN A 384 -22.38 42.51 106.28
C ASN A 384 -23.41 42.12 105.20
N ASP A 385 -24.53 41.52 105.58
CA ASP A 385 -25.60 41.16 104.65
C ASP A 385 -26.28 42.40 104.07
N LEU A 386 -26.53 43.43 104.90
CA LEU A 386 -27.03 44.72 104.43
C LEU A 386 -26.03 45.41 103.49
N GLN A 387 -24.74 45.41 103.83
CA GLN A 387 -23.71 46.02 103.00
C GLN A 387 -23.56 45.29 101.66
N LYS A 388 -23.58 43.94 101.67
CA LYS A 388 -23.60 43.15 100.43
C LYS A 388 -24.81 43.49 99.56
N ALA A 389 -26.01 43.60 100.15
CA ALA A 389 -27.21 43.98 99.40
C ALA A 389 -27.12 45.40 98.81
N LEU A 390 -26.53 46.35 99.54
CA LEU A 390 -26.28 47.71 99.05
C LEU A 390 -25.23 47.75 97.94
N ASP A 391 -24.15 46.98 98.05
CA ASP A 391 -23.10 46.89 97.03
C ASP A 391 -23.61 46.19 95.76
N GLU A 392 -24.41 45.12 95.89
CA GLU A 392 -25.05 44.46 94.75
C GLU A 392 -26.04 45.40 94.04
N ARG A 393 -26.80 46.18 94.79
CA ARG A 393 -27.67 47.22 94.25
C ARG A 393 -26.87 48.31 93.55
N GLY A 394 -25.76 48.76 94.14
CA GLY A 394 -24.85 49.74 93.54
C GLY A 394 -24.25 49.25 92.22
N LYS A 395 -23.69 48.03 92.22
CA LYS A 395 -23.17 47.37 91.01
C LYS A 395 -24.24 47.21 89.94
N SER A 396 -25.47 46.89 90.32
CA SER A 396 -26.59 46.75 89.37
C SER A 396 -27.00 48.09 88.77
N ILE A 397 -27.00 49.17 89.56
CA ILE A 397 -27.25 50.54 89.07
C ILE A 397 -26.12 50.99 88.12
N GLU A 398 -24.85 50.85 88.52
CA GLU A 398 -23.71 51.18 87.65
C GLU A 398 -23.72 50.38 86.35
N LYS A 399 -24.04 49.08 86.41
CA LYS A 399 -24.15 48.24 85.21
C LYS A 399 -25.30 48.69 84.31
N THR A 400 -26.41 49.12 84.90
CA THR A 400 -27.56 49.65 84.15
C THR A 400 -27.22 50.98 83.49
N ASP A 401 -26.53 51.88 84.19
CA ASP A 401 -26.13 53.18 83.64
C ASP A 401 -25.02 53.02 82.60
N ASN A 402 -24.06 52.11 82.79
CA ASN A 402 -23.07 51.76 81.77
C ASN A 402 -23.72 51.14 80.52
N LEU A 403 -24.72 50.28 80.68
CA LEU A 403 -25.45 49.75 79.54
C LEU A 403 -26.25 50.84 78.83
N LYS A 404 -26.88 51.78 79.56
CA LYS A 404 -27.58 52.93 78.97
C LYS A 404 -26.61 53.86 78.23
N THR A 405 -25.44 54.15 78.77
CA THR A 405 -24.44 54.98 78.09
C THR A 405 -23.90 54.24 76.87
N GLN A 406 -23.58 52.95 76.96
CA GLN A 406 -23.18 52.13 75.82
C GLN A 406 -24.24 52.08 74.72
N ILE A 407 -25.52 51.90 75.07
CA ILE A 407 -26.63 51.95 74.09
C ILE A 407 -26.67 53.33 73.43
N LYS A 408 -26.57 54.41 74.21
CA LYS A 408 -26.60 55.78 73.66
C LYS A 408 -25.39 56.07 72.77
N THR A 409 -24.20 55.57 73.12
CA THR A 409 -22.98 55.66 72.30
C THR A 409 -23.09 54.82 71.04
N LEU A 410 -23.62 53.60 71.12
CA LEU A 410 -23.87 52.74 69.96
C LEU A 410 -24.95 53.32 69.04
N GLU A 411 -26.01 53.94 69.58
CA GLU A 411 -27.03 54.65 68.80
C GLU A 411 -26.50 55.90 68.10
N THR A 412 -25.60 56.65 68.75
CA THR A 412 -24.92 57.80 68.12
C THR A 412 -23.90 57.36 67.08
N GLN A 413 -23.18 56.26 67.31
CA GLN A 413 -22.32 55.63 66.31
C GLN A 413 -23.14 55.11 65.12
N LEU A 414 -24.27 54.44 65.35
CA LEU A 414 -25.17 53.95 64.30
C LEU A 414 -25.74 55.08 63.44
N ARG A 415 -26.06 56.24 64.04
CA ARG A 415 -26.52 57.44 63.32
C ARG A 415 -25.39 58.20 62.60
N ALA A 416 -24.13 57.99 63.00
CA ALA A 416 -22.96 58.64 62.42
C ALA A 416 -22.25 57.77 61.35
N LEU A 417 -22.61 56.49 61.22
CA LEU A 417 -22.21 55.68 60.08
C LEU A 417 -23.07 56.08 58.86
N PRO A 418 -22.46 56.39 57.70
CA PRO A 418 -23.21 56.45 56.45
C PRO A 418 -23.74 55.05 56.12
N GLU A 419 -24.97 54.92 55.62
CA GLU A 419 -25.44 53.70 54.96
C GLU A 419 -24.51 53.43 53.77
N THR A 420 -23.44 52.70 54.04
CA THR A 420 -22.46 52.30 53.04
C THR A 420 -22.83 50.91 52.65
N ASP A 421 -23.21 50.75 51.38
CA ASP A 421 -23.59 49.46 50.84
C ASP A 421 -22.41 48.48 50.91
N LEU A 422 -22.47 47.57 51.88
CA LEU A 422 -21.47 46.53 52.10
C LEU A 422 -21.58 45.38 51.09
N ILE A 423 -22.56 45.42 50.16
CA ILE A 423 -22.69 44.42 49.08
C ILE A 423 -21.35 44.27 48.34
N ASN A 424 -20.73 45.38 47.93
CA ASN A 424 -19.47 45.32 47.17
C ASN A 424 -18.30 44.70 47.95
N LEU A 425 -18.25 44.89 49.27
CA LEU A 425 -17.18 44.32 50.10
C LEU A 425 -17.45 42.84 50.41
N ARG A 426 -18.73 42.46 50.56
CA ARG A 426 -19.15 41.07 50.76
C ARG A 426 -19.00 40.25 49.47
N ASP A 427 -19.29 40.86 48.33
CA ASP A 427 -19.03 40.30 47.00
C ASP A 427 -17.52 40.18 46.77
N ALA A 428 -16.72 41.20 47.11
CA ALA A 428 -15.26 41.11 47.02
C ALA A 428 -14.67 40.01 47.92
N LEU A 429 -15.22 39.81 49.13
CA LEU A 429 -14.80 38.74 50.03
C LEU A 429 -15.26 37.35 49.56
N SER A 430 -16.47 37.25 48.99
CA SER A 430 -16.99 36.03 48.35
C SER A 430 -16.18 35.65 47.12
N VAL A 431 -15.84 36.63 46.27
CA VAL A 431 -14.95 36.46 45.11
C VAL A 431 -13.54 36.09 45.56
N ALA A 432 -13.00 36.69 46.62
CA ALA A 432 -11.68 36.34 47.15
C ALA A 432 -11.67 34.93 47.78
N ALA A 433 -12.71 34.53 48.50
CA ALA A 433 -12.86 33.19 49.05
C ALA A 433 -13.00 32.14 47.94
N GLY A 434 -13.83 32.42 46.93
CA GLY A 434 -13.97 31.60 45.73
C GLY A 434 -12.67 31.50 44.92
N ALA A 435 -11.92 32.60 44.78
CA ALA A 435 -10.63 32.62 44.11
C ALA A 435 -9.54 31.85 44.89
N THR A 436 -9.60 31.87 46.22
CA THR A 436 -8.66 31.13 47.08
C THR A 436 -8.91 29.63 47.01
N ASP A 437 -10.17 29.21 47.01
CA ASP A 437 -10.55 27.79 46.86
C ASP A 437 -10.31 27.29 45.43
N ALA A 438 -10.63 28.12 44.42
CA ALA A 438 -10.25 27.88 43.03
C ALA A 438 -8.73 27.74 42.88
N ASN A 439 -7.92 28.58 43.53
CA ASN A 439 -6.46 28.48 43.45
C ASN A 439 -5.90 27.20 44.12
N LYS A 440 -6.51 26.72 45.20
CA LYS A 440 -6.16 25.42 45.82
C LYS A 440 -6.47 24.24 44.91
N THR A 441 -7.58 24.31 44.19
CA THR A 441 -8.02 23.26 43.24
C THR A 441 -7.46 23.44 41.82
N LEU A 442 -6.88 24.60 41.50
CA LEU A 442 -6.42 24.96 40.15
C LEU A 442 -5.27 24.07 39.70
N SER A 443 -4.30 23.76 40.57
CA SER A 443 -3.19 22.89 40.21
C SER A 443 -3.65 21.46 39.91
N ALA A 444 -4.57 20.92 40.72
CA ALA A 444 -5.19 19.62 40.50
C ALA A 444 -6.03 19.61 39.22
N SER A 445 -6.86 20.63 39.00
CA SER A 445 -7.69 20.78 37.80
C SER A 445 -6.86 20.96 36.53
N LEU A 446 -5.77 21.73 36.56
CA LEU A 446 -4.85 21.88 35.43
C LEU A 446 -4.12 20.58 35.11
N THR A 447 -3.76 19.80 36.12
CA THR A 447 -3.12 18.49 35.95
C THR A 447 -4.11 17.50 35.33
N GLU A 448 -5.36 17.50 35.79
CA GLU A 448 -6.42 16.67 35.25
C GLU A 448 -6.81 17.08 33.82
N VAL A 449 -6.91 18.38 33.53
CA VAL A 449 -7.11 18.87 32.16
C VAL A 449 -5.97 18.45 31.26
N LYS A 450 -4.69 18.56 31.68
CA LYS A 450 -3.56 18.08 30.90
C LYS A 450 -3.64 16.57 30.64
N ARG A 451 -3.98 15.78 31.66
CA ARG A 451 -4.16 14.32 31.55
C ARG A 451 -5.26 13.98 30.54
N LEU A 452 -6.45 14.57 30.69
CA LEU A 452 -7.59 14.36 29.81
C LEU A 452 -7.33 14.85 28.39
N THR A 453 -6.62 15.98 28.21
CA THR A 453 -6.25 16.50 26.90
C THR A 453 -5.26 15.55 26.21
N HIS A 454 -4.31 14.98 26.95
CA HIS A 454 -3.36 14.03 26.40
C HIS A 454 -4.05 12.71 26.03
N GLU A 455 -4.96 12.22 26.87
CA GLU A 455 -5.77 11.03 26.62
C GLU A 455 -6.69 11.22 25.39
N ALA A 456 -7.36 12.38 25.29
CA ALA A 456 -8.19 12.73 24.14
C ALA A 456 -7.36 12.78 22.85
N LYS A 457 -6.17 13.38 22.89
CA LYS A 457 -5.26 13.44 21.73
C LYS A 457 -4.77 12.06 21.31
N ALA A 458 -4.43 11.18 22.26
CA ALA A 458 -4.01 9.81 21.97
C ALA A 458 -5.13 9.01 21.29
N ARG A 459 -6.35 9.03 21.85
CA ARG A 459 -7.50 8.35 21.23
C ARG A 459 -7.90 8.95 19.89
N HIS A 460 -7.72 10.25 19.71
CA HIS A 460 -7.98 10.90 18.44
C HIS A 460 -7.00 10.45 17.34
N GLN A 461 -5.73 10.19 17.68
CA GLN A 461 -4.75 9.62 16.74
C GLN A 461 -5.10 8.19 16.30
N GLU A 462 -5.82 7.42 17.11
CA GLU A 462 -6.30 6.08 16.75
C GLU A 462 -7.43 6.12 15.71
N LEU A 463 -8.17 7.24 15.62
CA LEU A 463 -9.26 7.44 14.67
C LEU A 463 -8.73 7.88 13.30
N THR A 464 -8.50 6.90 12.43
CA THR A 464 -8.00 7.12 11.07
C THR A 464 -9.04 7.89 10.23
N GLY A 465 -8.68 9.07 9.73
CA GLY A 465 -9.54 9.90 8.88
C GLY A 465 -10.45 10.90 9.63
N ALA A 466 -10.31 11.04 10.95
CA ALA A 466 -11.00 12.08 11.70
C ALA A 466 -10.38 13.48 11.45
N PRO A 467 -11.17 14.57 11.49
CA PRO A 467 -10.64 15.93 11.40
C PRO A 467 -9.70 16.25 12.56
N ASN A 468 -8.61 16.99 12.34
CA ASN A 468 -7.63 17.34 13.39
C ASN A 468 -8.23 18.11 14.59
N ASP A 469 -9.42 18.67 14.44
CA ASP A 469 -10.15 19.34 15.51
C ASP A 469 -10.96 18.32 16.34
N LEU A 470 -10.75 18.33 17.65
CA LEU A 470 -11.42 17.43 18.60
C LEU A 470 -12.92 17.71 18.67
N ASP A 471 -13.33 18.98 18.60
CA ASP A 471 -14.75 19.37 18.65
C ASP A 471 -15.46 18.92 17.36
N ALA A 472 -14.85 19.15 16.21
CA ALA A 472 -15.32 18.61 14.94
C ALA A 472 -15.43 17.08 14.98
N THR A 473 -14.48 16.38 15.60
CA THR A 473 -14.51 14.92 15.77
C THR A 473 -15.67 14.46 16.67
N GLY A 474 -15.94 15.17 17.77
CA GLY A 474 -17.07 14.88 18.65
C GLY A 474 -18.44 15.08 17.99
N SER A 475 -18.50 15.93 16.97
CA SER A 475 -19.72 16.19 16.19
C SER A 475 -19.98 15.19 15.06
N LEU A 476 -19.07 14.23 14.85
CA LEU A 476 -19.25 13.19 13.83
C LEU A 476 -20.46 12.31 14.17
N SER A 477 -21.29 12.05 13.16
CA SER A 477 -22.42 11.15 13.30
C SER A 477 -21.93 9.72 13.54
N VAL A 478 -22.16 9.20 14.76
CA VAL A 478 -21.77 7.84 15.11
C VAL A 478 -22.66 6.86 14.31
N PRO A 479 -22.07 5.89 13.60
CA PRO A 479 -22.85 4.90 12.85
C PRO A 479 -23.79 4.12 13.77
N ALA A 480 -24.98 3.78 13.28
CA ALA A 480 -25.92 2.94 14.02
C ALA A 480 -25.28 1.58 14.38
N LYS A 481 -25.63 1.01 15.55
CA LYS A 481 -25.10 -0.28 16.01
C LYS A 481 -25.22 -1.41 14.97
N ALA A 482 -26.28 -1.39 14.16
CA ALA A 482 -26.45 -2.35 13.06
C ALA A 482 -25.38 -2.22 11.98
N THR A 483 -24.98 -0.99 11.63
CA THR A 483 -23.90 -0.71 10.67
C THR A 483 -22.54 -1.17 11.21
N ILE A 484 -22.27 -0.89 12.49
CA ILE A 484 -21.04 -1.35 13.17
C ILE A 484 -20.97 -2.88 13.14
N ARG A 485 -22.08 -3.57 13.48
CA ARG A 485 -22.14 -5.04 13.45
C ARG A 485 -21.89 -5.60 12.05
N ARG A 486 -22.54 -5.04 11.03
CA ARG A 486 -22.38 -5.47 9.62
C ARG A 486 -20.94 -5.30 9.13
N ILE A 487 -20.30 -4.16 9.43
CA ILE A 487 -18.90 -3.93 9.04
C ILE A 487 -17.96 -4.83 9.84
N GLY A 488 -18.22 -5.05 11.13
CA GLY A 488 -17.48 -5.99 11.96
C GLY A 488 -17.53 -7.42 11.42
N GLU A 489 -18.73 -7.91 11.07
CA GLU A 489 -18.94 -9.22 10.44
C GLU A 489 -18.20 -9.32 9.09
N ALA A 490 -18.21 -8.25 8.28
CA ALA A 490 -17.48 -8.20 7.02
C ALA A 490 -15.95 -8.21 7.22
N MET A 491 -15.42 -7.46 8.19
CA MET A 491 -14.00 -7.46 8.53
C MET A 491 -13.54 -8.81 9.08
N GLU A 492 -14.36 -9.47 9.92
CA GLU A 492 -14.09 -10.82 10.37
C GLU A 492 -14.10 -11.84 9.22
N GLY A 493 -14.99 -11.68 8.24
CA GLY A 493 -15.00 -12.47 7.02
C GLY A 493 -13.70 -12.31 6.22
N ILE A 494 -13.30 -11.07 5.95
CA ILE A 494 -12.05 -10.75 5.24
C ILE A 494 -10.84 -11.33 6.00
N ASN A 495 -10.78 -11.19 7.32
CA ASN A 495 -9.69 -11.74 8.13
C ASN A 495 -9.65 -13.27 8.11
N ARG A 496 -10.81 -13.95 8.03
CA ARG A 496 -10.87 -15.40 7.83
C ARG A 496 -10.33 -15.80 6.46
N ASP A 497 -10.69 -15.05 5.41
CA ASP A 497 -10.21 -15.30 4.06
C ASP A 497 -8.69 -15.10 3.95
N ILE A 498 -8.16 -14.02 4.54
CA ILE A 498 -6.70 -13.77 4.63
C ILE A 498 -5.99 -14.95 5.29
N ARG A 499 -6.46 -15.41 6.46
CA ARG A 499 -5.86 -16.55 7.17
C ARG A 499 -5.92 -17.84 6.35
N SER A 500 -7.02 -18.06 5.62
CA SER A 500 -7.15 -19.20 4.71
C SER A 500 -6.10 -19.17 3.60
N GLU A 501 -5.92 -18.01 2.95
CA GLU A 501 -4.91 -17.86 1.89
C GLU A 501 -3.48 -17.96 2.43
N GLU A 502 -3.19 -17.38 3.60
CA GLU A 502 -1.90 -17.55 4.28
C GLU A 502 -1.59 -19.04 4.56
N THR A 503 -2.60 -19.81 4.98
CA THR A 503 -2.45 -21.24 5.21
C THR A 503 -2.14 -21.99 3.92
N LYS A 504 -2.85 -21.69 2.81
CA LYS A 504 -2.57 -22.28 1.48
C LYS A 504 -1.18 -21.94 0.98
N ILE A 505 -0.71 -20.70 1.17
CA ILE A 505 0.66 -20.29 0.82
C ILE A 505 1.67 -21.13 1.60
N LEU A 506 1.43 -21.35 2.89
CA LEU A 506 2.32 -22.10 3.76
C LEU A 506 2.36 -23.60 3.39
N GLU A 507 1.22 -24.18 3.04
CA GLU A 507 1.13 -25.54 2.49
C GLU A 507 1.86 -25.66 1.13
N GLY A 508 1.69 -24.67 0.25
CA GLY A 508 2.39 -24.60 -1.03
C GLY A 508 3.92 -24.54 -0.86
N LYS A 509 4.41 -23.73 0.07
CA LYS A 509 5.85 -23.67 0.41
C LYS A 509 6.37 -25.01 0.92
N LYS A 510 5.67 -25.65 1.86
CA LYS A 510 6.02 -27.00 2.34
C LYS A 510 6.06 -28.03 1.19
N ARG A 511 5.14 -27.92 0.23
CA ARG A 511 5.12 -28.79 -0.95
C ARG A 511 6.36 -28.58 -1.81
N ILE A 512 6.73 -27.32 -2.07
CA ILE A 512 7.96 -26.96 -2.81
C ILE A 512 9.20 -27.53 -2.10
N ASP A 513 9.33 -27.31 -0.80
CA ASP A 513 10.47 -27.81 -0.01
C ASP A 513 10.56 -29.34 -0.07
N SER A 514 9.41 -30.03 0.02
CA SER A 514 9.36 -31.50 -0.08
C SER A 514 9.80 -32.01 -1.46
N LEU A 515 9.38 -31.35 -2.54
CA LEU A 515 9.75 -31.69 -3.90
C LEU A 515 11.22 -31.37 -4.18
N GLN A 516 11.74 -30.26 -3.65
CA GLN A 516 13.17 -29.93 -3.75
C GLN A 516 14.04 -30.93 -2.98
N ALA A 517 13.60 -31.37 -1.79
CA ALA A 517 14.29 -32.41 -1.04
C ALA A 517 14.23 -33.78 -1.73
N GLU A 518 13.14 -34.10 -2.42
CA GLU A 518 13.02 -35.30 -3.26
C GLU A 518 13.93 -35.22 -4.50
N LEU A 519 13.94 -34.08 -5.19
CA LEU A 519 14.80 -33.80 -6.33
C LEU A 519 16.29 -33.86 -5.94
N GLY A 520 16.66 -33.30 -4.79
CA GLY A 520 18.01 -33.40 -4.25
C GLY A 520 18.40 -34.83 -3.84
N ARG A 521 17.45 -35.65 -3.38
CA ARG A 521 17.69 -37.09 -3.13
C ARG A 521 17.91 -37.86 -4.44
N MET A 522 17.15 -37.53 -5.48
CA MET A 522 17.31 -38.12 -6.81
C MET A 522 18.65 -37.74 -7.45
N GLN A 523 19.05 -36.47 -7.38
CA GLN A 523 20.36 -35.98 -7.87
C GLN A 523 21.57 -36.62 -7.16
N ARG A 524 21.44 -37.00 -5.89
CA ARG A 524 22.53 -37.72 -5.18
C ARG A 524 22.69 -39.19 -5.60
N ARG A 525 21.66 -39.79 -6.21
CA ARG A 525 21.70 -41.18 -6.71
C ARG A 525 22.27 -41.29 -8.13
N GLY A 526 22.52 -40.18 -8.80
CA GLY A 526 23.09 -40.09 -10.15
C GLY A 526 22.66 -38.80 -10.85
N GLU A 527 23.31 -38.47 -11.97
CA GLU A 527 22.82 -37.38 -12.83
C GLU A 527 21.42 -37.75 -13.34
N LEU A 528 20.44 -36.89 -13.05
CA LEU A 528 19.09 -37.07 -13.58
C LEU A 528 19.14 -36.90 -15.11
N PRO A 529 18.53 -37.82 -15.89
CA PRO A 529 18.50 -37.69 -17.33
C PRO A 529 17.84 -36.38 -17.72
N SER A 530 18.63 -35.47 -18.30
CA SER A 530 18.12 -34.22 -18.86
C SER A 530 18.04 -34.35 -20.37
N GLU A 531 17.08 -33.66 -20.97
CA GLU A 531 16.93 -33.65 -22.43
C GLU A 531 18.22 -33.17 -23.13
N GLN A 532 18.96 -32.25 -22.50
CA GLN A 532 20.26 -31.79 -22.98
C GLN A 532 21.35 -32.87 -22.89
N ALA A 533 21.38 -33.66 -21.80
CA ALA A 533 22.31 -34.78 -21.66
C ALA A 533 22.03 -35.88 -22.69
N LEU A 534 20.75 -36.22 -22.92
CA LEU A 534 20.34 -37.18 -23.95
C LEU A 534 20.73 -36.70 -25.35
N ARG A 535 20.54 -35.40 -25.63
CA ARG A 535 20.89 -34.82 -26.93
C ARG A 535 22.39 -34.88 -27.21
N LYS A 536 23.23 -34.52 -26.22
CA LYS A 536 24.69 -34.64 -26.31
C LYS A 536 25.15 -36.09 -26.47
N ALA A 537 24.54 -37.03 -25.76
CA ALA A 537 24.86 -38.46 -25.88
C ALA A 537 24.51 -39.00 -27.28
N ARG A 538 23.36 -38.59 -27.84
CA ARG A 538 22.96 -38.96 -29.22
C ARG A 538 23.86 -38.32 -30.28
N GLU A 539 24.23 -37.05 -30.12
CA GLU A 539 25.18 -36.38 -31.03
C GLU A 539 26.54 -37.07 -31.02
N HIS A 540 27.05 -37.47 -29.85
CA HIS A 540 28.29 -38.21 -29.71
C HIS A 540 28.20 -39.61 -30.36
N ARG A 541 27.09 -40.32 -30.16
CA ARG A 541 26.81 -41.60 -30.82
C ARG A 541 26.75 -41.45 -32.35
N ASP A 542 26.01 -40.47 -32.85
CA ASP A 542 25.83 -40.25 -34.29
C ASP A 542 27.15 -39.82 -34.97
N HIS A 543 28.01 -39.10 -34.25
CA HIS A 543 29.37 -38.80 -34.66
C HIS A 543 30.23 -40.07 -34.74
N GLY A 544 30.18 -40.94 -33.72
CA GLY A 544 30.86 -42.24 -33.75
C GLY A 544 30.41 -43.13 -34.90
N TRP A 545 29.10 -43.15 -35.20
CA TRP A 545 28.56 -43.88 -36.35
C TRP A 545 29.07 -43.34 -37.69
N SER A 546 29.24 -42.02 -37.79
CA SER A 546 29.81 -41.37 -38.97
C SER A 546 31.27 -41.78 -39.20
N LEU A 547 32.06 -41.92 -38.12
CA LEU A 547 33.43 -42.43 -38.19
C LEU A 547 33.49 -43.91 -38.58
N VAL A 548 32.61 -44.76 -38.03
CA VAL A 548 32.49 -46.17 -38.42
C VAL A 548 32.14 -46.31 -39.92
N LEU A 549 31.21 -45.49 -40.41
CA LEU A 549 30.86 -45.46 -41.84
C LEU A 549 32.03 -45.00 -42.72
N ALA A 550 32.83 -44.05 -42.25
CA ALA A 550 34.01 -43.56 -42.97
C ALA A 550 35.13 -44.60 -43.04
N GLU A 551 35.35 -45.35 -41.96
CA GLU A 551 36.26 -46.50 -41.90
C GLU A 551 35.83 -47.61 -42.89
N TRP A 552 34.53 -47.88 -42.97
CA TRP A 552 33.99 -48.98 -43.79
C TRP A 552 33.86 -48.65 -45.28
N LYS A 553 33.63 -47.38 -45.64
CA LYS A 553 33.39 -46.93 -47.04
C LYS A 553 34.55 -46.14 -47.68
N GLY A 554 35.67 -45.88 -46.99
CA GLY A 554 36.77 -45.02 -47.47
C GLY A 554 38.18 -45.39 -46.97
N ASN A 555 39.17 -44.52 -47.23
CA ASN A 555 40.61 -44.70 -46.94
C ASN A 555 40.99 -44.61 -45.43
N GLY A 556 40.17 -45.18 -44.53
CA GLY A 556 40.40 -45.17 -43.07
C GLY A 556 40.08 -43.83 -42.41
N SER A 557 39.57 -43.87 -41.17
CA SER A 557 39.36 -42.64 -40.38
C SER A 557 40.71 -42.14 -39.83
N LYS A 558 40.93 -40.81 -39.84
CA LYS A 558 42.14 -40.16 -39.28
C LYS A 558 41.91 -39.61 -37.87
N GLU A 559 40.70 -39.77 -37.34
CA GLU A 559 40.24 -39.14 -36.11
C GLU A 559 39.94 -40.22 -35.07
N GLU A 560 40.61 -40.13 -33.91
CA GLU A 560 40.33 -41.02 -32.78
C GLU A 560 39.02 -40.60 -32.11
N PHE A 561 38.02 -41.48 -32.12
CA PHE A 561 36.70 -41.22 -31.52
C PHE A 561 36.77 -41.09 -29.99
N VAL A 562 37.52 -41.98 -29.34
CA VAL A 562 37.87 -41.91 -27.91
C VAL A 562 39.37 -42.18 -27.80
N PRO A 563 40.18 -41.27 -27.22
CA PRO A 563 41.63 -41.43 -27.16
C PRO A 563 42.04 -42.75 -26.52
N GLY A 564 42.85 -43.55 -27.23
CA GLY A 564 43.38 -44.83 -26.74
C GLY A 564 42.41 -46.01 -26.70
N THR A 565 41.19 -45.90 -27.24
CA THR A 565 40.25 -47.04 -27.38
C THR A 565 39.95 -47.31 -28.86
N PRO A 566 40.10 -48.55 -29.34
CA PRO A 566 39.71 -48.91 -30.71
C PRO A 566 38.23 -48.57 -30.99
N LEU A 567 37.94 -48.10 -32.21
CA LEU A 567 36.60 -47.64 -32.60
C LEU A 567 35.52 -48.74 -32.43
N GLU A 568 35.90 -49.99 -32.68
CA GLU A 568 35.07 -51.20 -32.49
C GLU A 568 34.65 -51.46 -31.04
N GLU A 569 35.43 -50.99 -30.06
CA GLU A 569 35.10 -51.08 -28.64
C GLU A 569 34.46 -49.80 -28.09
N ALA A 570 34.82 -48.64 -28.65
CA ALA A 570 34.35 -47.34 -28.21
C ALA A 570 32.90 -47.06 -28.65
N PHE A 571 32.55 -47.41 -29.89
CA PHE A 571 31.22 -47.11 -30.45
C PHE A 571 30.06 -47.87 -29.77
N PRO A 572 30.15 -49.18 -29.47
CA PRO A 572 29.08 -49.87 -28.75
C PRO A 572 28.80 -49.29 -27.36
N LYS A 573 29.84 -48.76 -26.69
CA LYS A 573 29.70 -48.12 -25.37
C LYS A 573 28.91 -46.81 -25.43
N THR A 574 29.00 -46.05 -26.52
CA THR A 574 28.23 -44.80 -26.69
C THR A 574 26.77 -45.05 -27.05
N ILE A 575 26.45 -46.20 -27.67
CA ILE A 575 25.07 -46.65 -27.85
C ILE A 575 24.45 -46.98 -26.49
N VAL A 576 25.11 -47.82 -25.69
CA VAL A 576 24.63 -48.20 -24.35
C VAL A 576 24.45 -46.96 -23.47
N GLN A 577 25.38 -46.02 -23.51
CA GLN A 577 25.28 -44.76 -22.76
C GLN A 577 24.11 -43.88 -23.23
N ALA A 578 23.83 -43.81 -24.53
CA ALA A 578 22.69 -43.03 -25.04
C ALA A 578 21.35 -43.70 -24.73
N ASP A 579 21.32 -45.04 -24.68
CA ASP A 579 20.15 -45.84 -24.33
C ASP A 579 19.87 -45.82 -22.81
N ASP A 580 20.92 -45.80 -21.96
CA ASP A 580 20.78 -45.69 -20.49
C ASP A 580 20.29 -44.31 -20.02
N ILE A 581 20.52 -43.26 -20.83
CA ILE A 581 20.04 -41.90 -20.57
C ILE A 581 18.60 -41.69 -21.09
N ALA A 582 18.14 -42.51 -22.05
CA ALA A 582 16.81 -42.41 -22.66
C ALA A 582 15.73 -43.07 -21.79
#